data_AF-A0AAN6P9N0-F1
#
_entry.id   AF-A0AAN6P9N0-F1
#
_cell.length_a   1.000
_cell.length_b   1.000
_cell.length_c   1.000
_cell.angle_alpha   90.00
_cell.angle_beta   90.00
_cell.angle_gamma   90.00
#
_symmetry.space_group_name_H-M   'P 1'
#
loop_
_entity.id
_entity.type
_entity.pdbx_description
1 polymer ?
#
loop_
_entity_poly.entity_id
_entity_poly.type
_entity_poly.pdbx_seq_one_letter_code
_entity_poly.pdbx_strand_id
1 'polypeptide(L)'
;MGIIFLIRSGADVHAKDHNGRSVSDLAYARFPHPWDMVGSMQGDVWDFALAVCGYNISDFRQGRCRKAHYGGYYNRQGFEELWAGHEHLCPYYDVEEDTGPCSDEEDEDEWETTGSEDEAMDPVGLEEEE
;
A
#
# COMPACT_ATOMS: atom_id res chain seq x y z
N MET A 1 -3.21 17.61 -3.71
CA MET A 1 -2.88 16.38 -2.96
C MET A 1 -3.47 16.45 -1.55
N GLY A 2 -4.59 15.75 -1.29
CA GLY A 2 -5.29 15.81 0.01
C GLY A 2 -4.46 15.28 1.18
N ILE A 3 -3.59 14.29 0.96
CA ILE A 3 -2.72 13.72 2.00
C ILE A 3 -1.71 14.74 2.56
N ILE A 4 -1.11 15.55 1.68
CA ILE A 4 -0.17 16.63 2.07
C ILE A 4 -0.88 17.65 2.96
N PHE A 5 -2.12 17.99 2.62
CA PHE A 5 -2.92 18.92 3.44
C PHE A 5 -3.18 18.35 4.85
N LEU A 6 -3.51 17.06 4.95
CA LEU A 6 -3.74 16.40 6.24
C LEU A 6 -2.48 16.38 7.09
N ILE A 7 -1.34 15.96 6.54
CA ILE A 7 -0.05 15.93 7.26
C ILE A 7 0.31 17.33 7.77
N ARG A 8 0.20 18.35 6.91
CA ARG A 8 0.46 19.75 7.31
C ARG A 8 -0.53 20.30 8.33
N SER A 9 -1.71 19.72 8.42
CA SER A 9 -2.73 20.06 9.43
C SER A 9 -2.53 19.30 10.75
N GLY A 10 -1.46 18.51 10.88
CA GLY A 10 -1.14 17.77 12.10
C GLY A 10 -1.72 16.35 12.14
N ALA A 11 -2.11 15.78 11.00
CA ALA A 11 -2.40 14.35 10.94
C ALA A 11 -1.15 13.54 11.33
N ASP A 12 -1.34 12.56 12.20
CA ASP A 12 -0.27 11.69 12.68
C ASP A 12 0.11 10.67 11.60
N VAL A 13 1.34 10.79 11.09
CA VAL A 13 1.91 9.90 10.06
C VAL A 13 2.24 8.50 10.58
N HIS A 14 2.22 8.29 11.90
CA HIS A 14 2.42 7.00 12.56
C HIS A 14 1.12 6.36 13.08
N ALA A 15 -0.03 6.99 12.82
CA ALA A 15 -1.32 6.47 13.24
C ALA A 15 -1.56 5.05 12.71
N LYS A 16 -2.21 4.22 13.53
CA LYS A 16 -2.57 2.84 13.21
C LYS A 16 -4.07 2.68 13.12
N ASP A 17 -4.52 1.84 12.18
CA ASP A 17 -5.93 1.42 12.08
C ASP A 17 -6.30 0.43 13.21
N HIS A 18 -7.56 -0.02 13.22
CA HIS A 18 -8.05 -0.99 14.21
C HIS A 18 -7.36 -2.37 14.12
N ASN A 19 -6.66 -2.66 13.02
CA ASN A 19 -5.86 -3.87 12.81
C ASN A 19 -4.37 -3.63 13.14
N GLY A 20 -4.00 -2.47 13.67
CA GLY A 20 -2.63 -2.13 14.02
C GLY A 20 -1.73 -1.76 12.84
N ARG A 21 -2.30 -1.55 11.64
CA ARG A 21 -1.56 -1.19 10.42
C ARG A 21 -1.42 0.33 10.30
N SER A 22 -0.22 0.79 10.02
CA SER A 22 0.10 2.18 9.71
C SER A 22 -0.19 2.51 8.24
N VAL A 23 -0.17 3.81 7.91
CA VAL A 23 -0.26 4.26 6.50
C VAL A 23 0.89 3.69 5.67
N SER A 24 2.09 3.59 6.23
CA SER A 24 3.25 2.98 5.56
C SER A 24 3.05 1.50 5.26
N ASP A 25 2.39 0.75 6.16
CA ASP A 25 2.12 -0.67 5.93
C ASP A 25 1.18 -0.86 4.75
N LEU A 26 0.16 0.00 4.63
CA LEU A 26 -0.77 0.00 3.51
C LEU A 26 -0.13 0.51 2.21
N ALA A 27 0.68 1.57 2.27
CA ALA A 27 1.30 2.19 1.10
C ALA A 27 2.36 1.31 0.44
N TYR A 28 3.03 0.45 1.22
CA TYR A 28 4.08 -0.44 0.72
C TYR A 28 3.63 -1.90 0.60
N ALA A 29 2.35 -2.21 0.86
CA ALA A 29 1.82 -3.54 0.62
C ALA A 29 1.98 -3.93 -0.86
N ARG A 30 2.47 -5.15 -1.11
CA ARG A 30 2.46 -5.74 -2.45
C ARG A 30 1.09 -6.38 -2.68
N PHE A 31 0.45 -6.06 -3.79
CA PHE A 31 -0.78 -6.72 -4.17
C PHE A 31 -0.48 -7.90 -5.09
N PRO A 32 -1.09 -9.08 -4.86
CA PRO A 32 -0.96 -10.19 -5.78
C PRO A 32 -1.59 -9.85 -7.14
N HIS A 33 -1.06 -10.46 -8.20
CA HIS A 33 -1.66 -10.38 -9.53
C HIS A 33 -3.14 -10.83 -9.47
N PRO A 34 -4.10 -10.14 -10.14
CA PRO A 34 -3.95 -9.13 -11.18
C PRO A 34 -3.92 -7.67 -10.71
N TRP A 35 -3.83 -7.41 -9.40
CA TRP A 35 -3.92 -6.05 -8.85
C TRP A 35 -2.60 -5.27 -8.94
N ASP A 36 -1.54 -5.87 -9.47
CA ASP A 36 -0.24 -5.21 -9.74
C ASP A 36 -0.32 -4.15 -10.88
N MET A 37 -1.52 -3.89 -11.44
CA MET A 37 -1.69 -2.85 -12.47
C MET A 37 -1.35 -1.43 -11.99
N VAL A 38 -1.35 -1.18 -10.67
CA VAL A 38 -0.99 0.11 -10.08
C VAL A 38 0.50 0.24 -9.74
N GLY A 39 1.28 -0.84 -9.84
CA GLY A 39 2.70 -0.87 -9.54
C GLY A 39 3.04 -0.24 -8.18
N SER A 40 4.06 0.63 -8.16
CA SER A 40 4.55 1.31 -6.96
C SER A 40 3.76 2.57 -6.57
N MET A 41 2.71 2.94 -7.30
CA MET A 41 2.06 4.25 -7.22
C MET A 41 1.70 4.68 -5.79
N GLN A 42 1.11 3.80 -4.99
CA GLN A 42 0.68 4.14 -3.63
C GLN A 42 1.86 4.49 -2.73
N GLY A 43 2.92 3.68 -2.78
CA GLY A 43 4.15 3.95 -2.04
C GLY A 43 4.86 5.20 -2.55
N ASP A 44 4.81 5.50 -3.85
CA ASP A 44 5.43 6.71 -4.40
C ASP A 44 4.67 7.98 -4.00
N VAL A 45 3.34 7.94 -3.97
CA VAL A 45 2.51 9.04 -3.46
C VAL A 45 2.76 9.27 -1.98
N TRP A 46 2.94 8.21 -1.20
CA TRP A 46 3.26 8.30 0.22
C TRP A 46 4.67 8.89 0.44
N ASP A 47 5.67 8.37 -0.27
CA ASP A 47 7.04 8.87 -0.23
C ASP A 47 7.12 10.36 -0.61
N PHE A 48 6.41 10.76 -1.67
CA PHE A 48 6.31 12.16 -2.07
C PHE A 48 5.67 13.03 -0.98
N ALA A 49 4.58 12.58 -0.38
CA ALA A 49 3.88 13.32 0.66
C ALA A 49 4.77 13.51 1.91
N LEU A 50 5.49 12.46 2.32
CA LEU A 50 6.45 12.51 3.42
C LEU A 50 7.58 13.50 3.12
N ALA A 51 8.20 13.37 1.94
CA ALA A 51 9.34 14.19 1.54
C ALA A 51 8.99 15.69 1.49
N VAL A 52 7.88 16.04 0.85
CA VAL A 52 7.40 17.43 0.73
C VAL A 52 6.92 18.02 2.07
N CYS A 53 6.62 17.16 3.05
CA CYS A 53 6.32 17.57 4.42
C CYS A 53 7.55 17.59 5.33
N GLY A 54 8.75 17.29 4.80
CA GLY A 54 10.01 17.35 5.54
C GLY A 54 10.35 16.11 6.35
N TYR A 55 9.64 14.99 6.12
CA TYR A 55 9.97 13.72 6.76
C TYR A 55 11.07 12.99 5.99
N ASN A 56 11.92 12.27 6.72
CA ASN A 56 12.86 11.34 6.11
C ASN A 56 12.13 10.05 5.74
N ILE A 57 11.98 9.81 4.43
CA ILE A 57 11.26 8.66 3.87
C ILE A 57 11.80 7.33 4.43
N SER A 58 13.10 7.22 4.65
CA SER A 58 13.75 5.98 5.09
C SER A 58 13.22 5.47 6.43
N ASP A 59 12.78 6.39 7.31
CA ASP A 59 12.24 6.05 8.63
C ASP A 59 10.89 5.33 8.54
N PHE A 60 10.18 5.50 7.41
CA PHE A 60 8.82 4.97 7.19
C PHE A 60 8.81 3.65 6.44
N ARG A 61 9.90 3.33 5.73
CA ARG A 61 9.99 2.15 4.87
C ARG A 61 10.20 0.83 5.63
N GLN A 62 10.53 0.87 6.92
CA GLN A 62 10.71 -0.33 7.75
C GLN A 62 11.69 -1.36 7.13
N GLY A 63 12.80 -0.88 6.55
CA GLY A 63 13.78 -1.76 5.88
C GLY A 63 13.42 -2.15 4.44
N ARG A 64 12.22 -1.83 3.95
CA ARG A 64 11.83 -2.05 2.55
C ARG A 64 12.57 -1.07 1.64
N CYS A 65 13.52 -1.54 0.84
CA CYS A 65 14.00 -0.69 -0.23
C CYS A 65 13.00 -0.62 -1.36
N ARG A 66 12.99 0.53 -2.02
CA ARG A 66 12.00 0.88 -3.00
C ARG A 66 12.68 1.30 -4.29
N LYS A 67 12.12 0.81 -5.39
CA LYS A 67 12.33 1.27 -6.75
C LYS A 67 10.96 1.59 -7.31
N ALA A 68 10.90 2.52 -8.26
CA ALA A 68 9.66 2.77 -8.98
C ALA A 68 9.34 1.51 -9.79
N HIS A 69 8.15 0.94 -9.57
CA HIS A 69 7.62 -0.22 -10.27
C HIS A 69 6.42 0.24 -11.09
N TYR A 70 6.45 -0.06 -12.38
CA TYR A 70 5.44 0.43 -13.31
C TYR A 70 4.47 -0.69 -13.65
N GLY A 71 3.18 -0.41 -13.44
CA GLY A 71 2.08 -1.30 -13.81
C GLY A 71 1.36 -0.78 -15.06
N GLY A 72 0.26 -1.44 -15.43
CA GLY A 72 -0.55 -1.04 -16.59
C GLY A 72 -1.11 0.39 -16.51
N TYR A 73 -1.33 0.93 -15.30
CA TYR A 73 -1.89 2.28 -15.09
C TYR A 73 -0.89 3.31 -14.54
N TYR A 74 0.27 2.86 -14.08
CA TYR A 74 1.28 3.73 -13.49
C TYR A 74 2.62 3.50 -14.18
N ASN A 75 3.12 4.52 -14.85
CA ASN A 75 4.29 4.44 -15.71
C ASN A 75 5.33 5.50 -15.33
N ARG A 76 6.47 5.48 -16.00
CA ARG A 76 7.56 6.43 -15.78
C ARG A 76 7.10 7.88 -15.88
N GLN A 77 6.27 8.22 -16.87
CA GLN A 77 5.76 9.59 -17.02
C GLN A 77 4.94 10.01 -15.79
N GLY A 78 4.05 9.14 -15.28
CA GLY A 78 3.27 9.43 -14.07
C GLY A 78 4.15 9.59 -12.82
N PHE A 79 5.23 8.81 -12.73
CA PHE A 79 6.23 8.96 -11.66
C PHE A 79 6.97 10.31 -11.75
N GLU A 80 7.42 10.70 -12.95
CA GLU A 80 8.09 11.99 -13.17
C GLU A 80 7.15 13.18 -12.92
N GLU A 81 5.88 13.09 -13.34
CA GLU A 81 4.86 14.10 -13.07
C GLU A 81 4.58 14.26 -11.57
N LEU A 82 4.57 13.16 -10.81
CA LEU A 82 4.40 13.18 -9.36
C LEU A 82 5.55 13.94 -8.67
N TRP A 83 6.78 13.71 -9.11
CA TRP A 83 8.00 14.24 -8.50
C TRP A 83 8.51 15.54 -9.13
N ALA A 84 7.81 16.08 -10.13
CA ALA A 84 8.22 17.29 -10.85
C ALA A 84 8.53 18.47 -9.88
N GLY A 85 9.73 19.04 -10.02
CA GLY A 85 10.26 20.10 -9.16
C GLY A 85 10.76 19.64 -7.78
N HIS A 86 10.64 18.35 -7.46
CA HIS A 86 11.02 17.73 -6.20
C HIS A 86 11.87 16.46 -6.42
N GLU A 87 12.47 16.31 -7.60
CA GLU A 87 13.20 15.12 -8.03
C GLU A 87 14.33 14.78 -7.04
N HIS A 88 15.03 15.81 -6.59
CA HIS A 88 16.11 15.75 -5.60
C HIS A 88 15.69 15.19 -4.22
N LEU A 89 14.39 15.13 -3.93
CA LEU A 89 13.86 14.56 -2.69
C LEU A 89 13.56 13.06 -2.79
N CYS A 90 13.51 12.51 -4.01
CA CYS A 90 13.22 11.10 -4.23
C CYS A 90 14.51 10.26 -4.22
N PRO A 91 14.69 9.34 -3.25
CA PRO A 91 15.94 8.57 -3.10
C PRO A 91 16.23 7.60 -4.26
N TYR A 92 15.27 7.39 -5.15
CA TYR A 92 15.28 6.36 -6.19
C TYR A 92 14.83 6.92 -7.55
N TYR A 93 14.91 8.23 -7.74
CA TYR A 93 14.45 8.93 -8.96
C TYR A 93 15.16 8.43 -10.23
N ASP A 94 16.49 8.30 -10.15
CA ASP A 94 17.37 7.89 -11.25
C ASP A 94 17.79 6.41 -11.18
N VAL A 95 17.17 5.62 -10.31
CA VAL A 95 17.48 4.19 -10.20
C VAL A 95 16.77 3.46 -11.34
N GLU A 96 17.49 3.29 -12.45
CA GLU A 96 16.99 2.61 -13.66
C GLU A 96 17.19 1.08 -13.63
N GLU A 97 18.12 0.58 -12.81
CA GLU A 97 18.50 -0.84 -12.79
C GLU A 97 18.60 -1.44 -11.38
N ASP A 98 18.42 -2.76 -11.33
CA ASP A 98 18.30 -3.54 -10.10
C ASP A 98 19.63 -3.61 -9.33
N THR A 99 19.97 -2.59 -8.55
CA THR A 99 21.07 -2.63 -7.56
C THR A 99 20.75 -3.51 -6.34
N GLY A 100 20.51 -4.80 -6.56
CA GLY A 100 20.55 -5.86 -5.55
C GLY A 100 19.43 -5.84 -4.50
N PRO A 101 19.21 -6.98 -3.82
CA PRO A 101 18.04 -7.18 -2.98
C PRO A 101 18.21 -6.39 -1.69
N CYS A 102 17.25 -5.53 -1.42
CA CYS A 102 16.89 -5.37 -0.02
C CYS A 102 16.10 -6.61 0.34
N SER A 103 16.54 -7.28 1.41
CA SER A 103 16.02 -8.57 1.86
C SER A 103 14.50 -8.60 1.75
N ASP A 104 14.00 -9.22 0.68
CA ASP A 104 12.64 -9.71 0.60
C ASP A 104 12.61 -10.89 1.59
N GLU A 105 12.51 -10.61 2.88
CA GLU A 105 11.89 -11.58 3.78
C GLU A 105 10.40 -11.52 3.41
N GLU A 106 10.01 -12.46 2.56
CA GLU A 106 8.64 -12.70 2.13
C GLU A 106 7.85 -13.15 3.36
N ASP A 107 7.25 -12.20 4.09
CA ASP A 107 6.18 -12.51 5.02
C ASP A 107 4.96 -12.92 4.19
N GLU A 108 4.87 -14.22 3.91
CA GLU A 108 3.69 -14.88 3.37
C GLU A 108 2.59 -14.85 4.44
N ASP A 109 1.88 -13.72 4.57
CA ASP A 109 0.66 -13.67 5.37
C ASP A 109 -0.44 -14.48 4.65
N GLU A 110 -0.48 -15.77 4.97
CA GLU A 110 -1.52 -16.74 4.69
C GLU A 110 -2.86 -16.22 5.24
N TRP A 111 -3.70 -15.64 4.36
CA TRP A 111 -5.08 -15.33 4.70
C TRP A 111 -5.85 -16.65 4.81
N GLU A 112 -5.96 -17.19 6.02
CA GLU A 112 -6.95 -18.25 6.26
C GLU A 112 -8.35 -17.64 6.16
N THR A 113 -9.03 -17.91 5.04
CA THR A 113 -10.50 -17.75 4.97
C THR A 113 -11.10 -18.75 5.94
N THR A 114 -11.48 -18.27 7.11
CA THR A 114 -12.39 -18.99 7.99
C THR A 114 -13.72 -19.12 7.25
N GLY A 115 -14.10 -20.37 6.99
CA GLY A 115 -15.33 -20.73 6.30
C GLY A 115 -16.54 -20.14 7.02
N SER A 116 -17.37 -19.43 6.27
CA SER A 116 -18.73 -19.10 6.69
C SER A 116 -19.53 -20.40 6.62
N GLU A 117 -19.77 -21.04 7.77
CA GLU A 117 -20.75 -22.12 7.86
C GLU A 117 -22.14 -21.49 7.64
N ASP A 118 -22.71 -21.77 6.47
CA ASP A 118 -24.11 -21.48 6.17
C ASP A 118 -24.99 -22.28 7.15
N GLU A 119 -25.61 -21.56 8.10
CA GLU A 119 -26.68 -22.04 8.95
C GLU A 119 -27.83 -22.59 8.07
N ALA A 120 -27.91 -23.91 7.97
CA ALA A 120 -29.00 -24.61 7.32
C ALA A 120 -30.28 -24.38 8.13
N MET A 121 -31.18 -23.57 7.58
CA MET A 121 -32.51 -23.30 8.11
C MET A 121 -33.35 -24.58 8.09
N ASP A 122 -33.75 -25.08 9.25
CA ASP A 122 -34.65 -26.23 9.41
C ASP A 122 -36.00 -26.00 8.69
N PRO A 123 -36.53 -26.99 7.94
CA PRO A 123 -37.88 -26.91 7.39
C PRO A 123 -38.92 -27.16 8.49
N VAL A 124 -39.70 -26.13 8.80
CA VAL A 124 -40.92 -26.24 9.63
C VAL A 124 -41.92 -27.15 8.90
N GLY A 125 -42.15 -28.33 9.49
CA GLY A 125 -43.22 -29.23 9.09
C GLY A 125 -44.58 -28.57 9.30
N LEU A 126 -45.38 -28.51 8.23
CA LEU A 126 -46.82 -28.30 8.34
C LEU A 126 -47.48 -29.67 8.22
N GLU A 127 -47.95 -30.14 9.37
CA GLU A 127 -48.97 -31.17 9.48
C GLU A 127 -50.29 -30.58 8.96
N GLU A 128 -50.91 -31.23 7.98
CA GLU A 128 -52.36 -31.12 7.78
C GLU A 128 -52.93 -32.52 7.95
N GLU A 129 -53.52 -32.73 9.13
CA GLU A 129 -54.43 -33.84 9.42
C GLU A 129 -55.84 -33.50 8.92
N GLU A 130 -56.51 -34.55 8.42
CA GLU A 130 -57.93 -34.76 8.06
C GLU A 130 -58.54 -34.14 6.80
#